data_AF-A0A0J8QKF4-F1
#
_entry.id   AF-A0A0J8QKF4-F1
#
_cell.length_a   1.000
_cell.length_b   1.000
_cell.length_c   1.000
_cell.angle_alpha   90.00
_cell.angle_beta   90.00
_cell.angle_gamma   90.00
#
_symmetry.space_group_name_H-M   'P 1'
#
loop_
_entity.id
_entity.type
_entity.pdbx_description
1 polymer ?
#
loop_
_entity_poly.entity_id
_entity_poly.type
_entity_poly.pdbx_seq_one_letter_code
_entity_poly.pdbx_strand_id
1 'polypeptide(L)'
;MMGFSLLPRCFMPDFTWPNHISPTVTSKIPETPRATHPKVRQLWGIIHKYLRLFSESYCRWVGATFDNQIAQLPFGLILKWSDGTRLEEVLTMEVARRAGLPVPKVICYGDHPDTPHAPVSILMTRIPGDELGRVYKTLSDTERDSIQLQLKGYLEAVRRWKSPWGENRICSLVGTAIRSVRVPNPLVGPFESEQEFAWGRPIHGRPGM
;
A
#
# COMPACT_ATOMS: atom_id res chain seq x y z
N MET A 1 9.98 -35.00 -1.39
CA MET A 1 9.67 -34.09 -2.51
C MET A 1 8.40 -34.58 -3.17
N MET A 2 7.23 -34.07 -2.76
CA MET A 2 5.93 -34.46 -3.32
C MET A 2 5.57 -33.50 -4.47
N GLY A 3 4.97 -34.05 -5.53
CA GLY A 3 4.86 -33.41 -6.85
C GLY A 3 4.02 -32.13 -6.88
N PHE A 4 4.68 -30.99 -7.07
CA PHE A 4 4.04 -29.72 -7.45
C PHE A 4 3.66 -29.67 -8.95
N SER A 5 3.99 -30.70 -9.74
CA SER A 5 3.82 -30.70 -11.20
C SER A 5 2.37 -30.73 -11.71
N LEU A 6 1.38 -30.92 -10.84
CA LEU A 6 -0.05 -30.95 -11.18
C LEU A 6 -0.82 -29.70 -10.73
N LEU A 7 -0.18 -28.77 -10.01
CA LEU A 7 -0.88 -27.58 -9.53
C LEU A 7 -0.96 -26.53 -10.63
N PRO A 8 -2.17 -26.03 -10.97
CA PRO A 8 -2.29 -24.94 -11.92
C PRO A 8 -1.46 -23.74 -11.45
N ARG A 9 -0.75 -23.08 -12.37
CA ARG A 9 0.15 -21.96 -12.02
C ARG A 9 -0.52 -20.88 -11.19
N CYS A 10 -1.82 -20.64 -11.36
CA CYS A 10 -2.55 -19.64 -10.60
C CYS A 10 -2.62 -19.96 -9.08
N PHE A 11 -2.34 -21.18 -8.65
CA PHE A 11 -2.22 -21.55 -7.23
C PHE A 11 -0.79 -21.46 -6.70
N MET A 12 0.19 -21.08 -7.52
CA MET A 12 1.56 -20.92 -7.06
C MET A 12 1.76 -19.55 -6.40
N PRO A 13 2.58 -19.47 -5.34
CA PRO A 13 2.79 -18.24 -4.58
C PRO A 13 3.49 -17.13 -5.39
N ASP A 14 4.23 -17.50 -6.44
CA ASP A 14 4.93 -16.62 -7.38
C ASP A 14 4.04 -16.18 -8.55
N PHE A 15 2.80 -16.66 -8.64
CA PHE A 15 1.87 -16.24 -9.70
C PHE A 15 1.58 -14.74 -9.62
N THR A 16 1.56 -14.11 -10.79
CA THR A 16 1.21 -12.69 -10.94
C THR A 16 0.26 -12.48 -12.10
N TRP A 17 -0.66 -11.55 -11.93
CA TRP A 17 -1.51 -11.09 -13.01
C TRP A 17 -0.72 -10.23 -14.00
N PRO A 18 -1.10 -10.24 -15.30
CA PRO A 18 -0.60 -9.25 -16.25
C PRO A 18 -0.84 -7.84 -15.72
N ASN A 19 0.23 -7.06 -15.59
CA ASN A 19 0.14 -5.72 -15.02
C ASN A 19 -0.12 -4.69 -16.12
N HIS A 20 -1.39 -4.53 -16.50
CA HIS A 20 -1.80 -3.49 -17.44
C HIS A 20 -1.84 -2.13 -16.70
N ILE A 21 -0.71 -1.45 -16.66
CA ILE A 21 -0.60 -0.06 -16.19
C ILE A 21 -0.18 0.79 -17.38
N SER A 22 -0.75 2.01 -17.48
CA SER A 22 -0.34 2.98 -18.47
C SER A 22 1.18 3.19 -18.40
N PRO A 23 1.91 3.16 -19.53
CA PRO A 23 3.35 3.42 -19.53
C PRO A 23 3.67 4.88 -19.13
N THR A 24 2.68 5.76 -19.24
CA THR A 24 2.82 7.19 -18.94
C THR A 24 2.16 7.52 -17.61
N VAL A 25 2.94 8.12 -16.70
CA VAL A 25 2.43 8.67 -15.44
C VAL A 25 1.77 10.02 -15.67
N THR A 26 0.56 10.19 -15.14
CA THR A 26 -0.22 11.42 -15.31
C THR A 26 0.44 12.62 -14.63
N SER A 27 0.41 13.78 -15.29
CA SER A 27 0.98 15.03 -14.79
C SER A 27 0.18 15.70 -13.67
N LYS A 28 -1.08 15.29 -13.48
CA LYS A 28 -2.01 15.75 -12.44
C LYS A 28 -2.41 14.59 -11.54
N ILE A 29 -2.72 14.90 -10.28
CA ILE A 29 -3.25 13.92 -9.35
C ILE A 29 -4.65 13.47 -9.81
N PRO A 30 -4.90 12.15 -9.95
CA PRO A 30 -6.25 11.64 -10.15
C PRO A 30 -7.15 11.97 -8.97
N GLU A 31 -8.46 12.03 -9.22
CA GLU A 31 -9.44 12.23 -8.15
C GLU A 31 -9.33 11.14 -7.07
N THR A 32 -9.30 11.59 -5.81
CA THR A 32 -9.29 10.69 -4.65
C THR A 32 -10.61 9.93 -4.59
N PRO A 33 -10.59 8.59 -4.61
CA PRO A 33 -11.80 7.81 -4.50
C PRO A 33 -12.44 8.01 -3.12
N ARG A 34 -13.77 7.93 -3.08
CA ARG A 34 -14.49 7.86 -1.81
C ARG A 34 -14.26 6.49 -1.19
N ALA A 35 -14.05 6.49 0.13
CA ALA A 35 -14.01 5.25 0.88
C ALA A 35 -15.34 4.50 0.75
N THR A 36 -15.26 3.18 0.67
CA THR A 36 -16.44 2.30 0.67
C THR A 36 -17.20 2.42 1.99
N HIS A 37 -18.50 2.15 1.94
CA HIS A 37 -19.39 2.30 3.09
C HIS A 37 -18.86 1.49 4.31
N PRO A 38 -18.88 2.03 5.54
CA PRO A 38 -18.31 1.37 6.72
C PRO A 38 -18.77 -0.07 6.94
N LYS A 39 -20.07 -0.37 6.72
CA LYS A 39 -20.60 -1.75 6.80
C LYS A 39 -19.96 -2.72 5.81
N VAL A 40 -19.64 -2.26 4.59
CA VAL A 40 -18.95 -3.07 3.57
C VAL A 40 -17.50 -3.33 4.01
N ARG A 41 -16.84 -2.32 4.57
CA ARG A 41 -15.48 -2.46 5.12
C ARG A 41 -15.45 -3.42 6.32
N GLN A 42 -16.44 -3.38 7.19
CA GLN A 42 -16.56 -4.34 8.30
C GLN A 42 -16.77 -5.78 7.79
N LEU A 43 -17.63 -5.96 6.79
CA LEU A 43 -17.82 -7.26 6.13
C LEU A 43 -16.51 -7.81 5.56
N TRP A 44 -15.77 -6.98 4.81
CA TRP A 44 -14.45 -7.37 4.30
C TRP A 44 -13.44 -7.65 5.41
N GLY A 45 -13.49 -6.91 6.52
CA GLY A 45 -12.67 -7.16 7.70
C GLY A 45 -12.87 -8.58 8.25
N ILE A 46 -14.13 -9.02 8.36
CA ILE A 46 -14.46 -10.39 8.77
C ILE A 46 -13.89 -11.40 7.77
N ILE A 47 -14.13 -11.21 6.46
CA ILE A 47 -13.62 -12.10 5.41
C ILE A 47 -12.08 -12.18 5.46
N HIS A 48 -11.41 -11.05 5.65
CA HIS A 48 -9.94 -10.98 5.71
C HIS A 48 -9.36 -11.75 6.90
N LYS A 49 -10.07 -11.82 8.04
CA LYS A 49 -9.66 -12.68 9.17
C LYS A 49 -9.59 -14.15 8.73
N TYR A 50 -10.61 -14.63 8.02
CA TYR A 50 -10.64 -16.00 7.51
C TYR A 50 -9.60 -16.24 6.41
N LEU A 51 -9.39 -15.27 5.50
CA LEU A 51 -8.35 -15.36 4.47
C LEU A 51 -6.95 -15.46 5.08
N ARG A 52 -6.67 -14.72 6.16
CA ARG A 52 -5.40 -14.82 6.88
C ARG A 52 -5.18 -16.21 7.49
N LEU A 53 -6.20 -16.78 8.13
CA LEU A 53 -6.13 -18.15 8.65
C LEU A 53 -5.95 -19.18 7.53
N PHE A 54 -6.66 -19.01 6.43
CA PHE A 54 -6.52 -19.85 5.24
C PHE A 54 -5.10 -19.77 4.64
N SER A 55 -4.49 -18.57 4.61
CA SER A 55 -3.14 -18.35 4.09
C SER A 55 -2.09 -19.21 4.79
N GLU A 56 -2.22 -19.45 6.10
CA GLU A 56 -1.31 -20.32 6.85
C GLU A 56 -1.31 -21.76 6.31
N SER A 57 -2.50 -22.34 6.15
CA SER A 57 -2.67 -23.67 5.56
C SER A 57 -2.22 -23.72 4.10
N TYR A 58 -2.56 -22.70 3.31
CA TYR A 58 -2.14 -22.59 1.92
C TYR A 58 -0.61 -22.52 1.79
N CYS A 59 0.06 -21.68 2.58
CA CYS A 59 1.51 -21.54 2.56
C CYS A 59 2.21 -22.85 2.91
N ARG A 60 1.72 -23.58 3.93
CA ARG A 60 2.21 -24.93 4.26
C ARG A 60 2.04 -25.90 3.10
N TRP A 61 0.90 -25.85 2.42
CA TRP A 61 0.61 -26.73 1.29
C TRP A 61 1.51 -26.48 0.07
N VAL A 62 1.76 -25.21 -0.28
CA VAL A 62 2.61 -24.85 -1.43
C VAL A 62 4.09 -24.69 -1.11
N GLY A 63 4.50 -24.92 0.15
CA GLY A 63 5.88 -24.75 0.61
C GLY A 63 6.36 -23.29 0.65
N ALA A 64 5.44 -22.32 0.77
CA ALA A 64 5.76 -20.90 0.89
C ALA A 64 5.93 -20.49 2.36
N THR A 65 6.71 -19.43 2.59
CA THR A 65 6.81 -18.81 3.93
C THR A 65 5.52 -18.07 4.27
N PHE A 66 4.93 -18.43 5.41
CA PHE A 66 3.82 -17.67 5.98
C PHE A 66 4.36 -16.44 6.71
N ASP A 67 3.80 -15.27 6.39
CA ASP A 67 4.03 -14.03 7.10
C ASP A 67 2.68 -13.50 7.60
N ASN A 68 2.60 -13.25 8.90
CA ASN A 68 1.37 -12.86 9.56
C ASN A 68 0.92 -11.42 9.23
N GLN A 69 1.83 -10.58 8.76
CA GLN A 69 1.59 -9.21 8.31
C GLN A 69 1.33 -9.13 6.81
N ILE A 70 1.93 -10.03 6.02
CA ILE A 70 1.81 -10.13 4.56
C ILE A 70 1.41 -11.57 4.18
N ALA A 71 0.13 -11.88 4.33
CA ALA A 71 -0.40 -13.22 4.07
C ALA A 71 -0.49 -13.50 2.55
N GLN A 72 0.21 -14.54 2.10
CA GLN A 72 0.19 -14.98 0.70
C GLN A 72 -1.06 -15.81 0.42
N LEU A 73 -1.72 -15.54 -0.70
CA LEU A 73 -2.95 -16.22 -1.11
C LEU A 73 -2.78 -16.77 -2.54
N PRO A 74 -3.58 -17.76 -2.94
CA PRO A 74 -3.63 -18.20 -4.32
C PRO A 74 -4.07 -17.06 -5.24
N PHE A 75 -3.94 -17.29 -6.54
CA PHE A 75 -4.29 -16.34 -7.60
C PHE A 75 -3.45 -15.06 -7.54
N GLY A 76 -2.22 -15.14 -7.02
CA GLY A 76 -1.32 -13.98 -6.96
C GLY A 76 -1.89 -12.85 -6.10
N LEU A 77 -2.63 -13.20 -5.06
CA LEU A 77 -3.22 -12.26 -4.11
C LEU A 77 -2.34 -12.17 -2.85
N ILE A 78 -2.31 -10.98 -2.28
CA ILE A 78 -1.61 -10.67 -1.04
C ILE A 78 -2.60 -9.96 -0.12
N LEU A 79 -2.72 -10.47 1.10
CA LEU A 79 -3.44 -9.80 2.17
C LEU A 79 -2.42 -9.13 3.10
N LYS A 80 -2.35 -7.80 3.06
CA LYS A 80 -1.62 -7.01 4.04
C LYS A 80 -2.51 -6.73 5.24
N TRP A 81 -2.04 -7.10 6.41
CA TRP A 81 -2.66 -6.75 7.67
C TRP A 81 -1.57 -6.54 8.73
N SER A 82 -0.93 -5.38 8.66
CA SER A 82 0.21 -5.01 9.49
C SER A 82 -0.08 -3.76 10.32
N ASP A 83 0.75 -3.53 11.33
CA ASP A 83 0.72 -2.30 12.10
C ASP A 83 0.84 -1.07 11.19
N GLY A 84 0.03 -0.06 11.48
CA GLY A 84 0.01 1.17 10.72
C GLY A 84 -0.73 1.11 9.38
N THR A 85 -1.25 -0.05 8.95
CA THR A 85 -2.13 -0.12 7.78
C THR A 85 -3.39 0.70 8.07
N ARG A 86 -3.71 1.64 7.18
CA ARG A 86 -4.84 2.58 7.33
C ARG A 86 -5.57 2.77 6.00
N LEU A 87 -6.73 3.42 6.07
CA LEU A 87 -7.52 3.75 4.89
C LEU A 87 -6.76 4.70 3.94
N GLU A 88 -5.93 5.59 4.48
CA GLU A 88 -5.06 6.48 3.71
C GLU A 88 -4.14 5.70 2.76
N GLU A 89 -3.61 4.55 3.19
CA GLU A 89 -2.75 3.72 2.34
C GLU A 89 -3.53 3.15 1.16
N VAL A 90 -4.75 2.65 1.41
CA VAL A 90 -5.65 2.13 0.36
C VAL A 90 -5.93 3.19 -0.69
N LEU A 91 -6.41 4.36 -0.27
CA LEU A 91 -6.84 5.42 -1.19
C LEU A 91 -5.64 5.98 -1.95
N THR A 92 -4.48 6.10 -1.29
CA THR A 92 -3.23 6.52 -1.93
C THR A 92 -2.78 5.52 -2.99
N MET A 93 -2.88 4.23 -2.72
CA MET A 93 -2.55 3.18 -3.67
C MET A 93 -3.49 3.19 -4.88
N GLU A 94 -4.79 3.41 -4.67
CA GLU A 94 -5.76 3.55 -5.76
C GLU A 94 -5.48 4.77 -6.64
N VAL A 95 -5.16 5.93 -6.04
CA VAL A 95 -4.78 7.14 -6.78
C VAL A 95 -3.47 6.93 -7.54
N ALA A 96 -2.45 6.38 -6.88
CA ALA A 96 -1.16 6.07 -7.51
C ALA A 96 -1.33 5.13 -8.71
N ARG A 97 -2.16 4.09 -8.58
CA ARG A 97 -2.44 3.17 -9.69
C ARG A 97 -3.15 3.86 -10.85
N ARG A 98 -4.17 4.68 -10.56
CA ARG A 98 -4.86 5.49 -11.59
C ARG A 98 -3.93 6.49 -12.26
N ALA A 99 -2.90 6.95 -11.55
CA ALA A 99 -1.89 7.84 -12.10
C ALA A 99 -0.86 7.13 -12.97
N GLY A 100 -0.89 5.79 -13.08
CA GLY A 100 0.08 5.03 -13.87
C GLY A 100 1.32 4.57 -13.09
N LEU A 101 1.36 4.72 -11.76
CA LEU A 101 2.48 4.21 -10.96
C LEU A 101 2.38 2.68 -10.79
N PRO A 102 3.52 1.95 -10.79
CA PRO A 102 3.56 0.50 -10.65
C PRO A 102 3.32 0.08 -9.20
N VAL A 103 2.08 0.20 -8.73
CA VAL A 103 1.63 -0.18 -7.38
C VAL A 103 0.62 -1.34 -7.45
N PRO A 104 0.36 -2.06 -6.35
CA PRO A 104 -0.59 -3.16 -6.35
C PRO A 104 -1.99 -2.71 -6.76
N LYS A 105 -2.80 -3.59 -7.34
CA LYS A 105 -4.23 -3.35 -7.52
C LYS A 105 -4.94 -3.70 -6.22
N VAL A 106 -5.57 -2.73 -5.57
CA VAL A 106 -6.48 -2.99 -4.47
C VAL A 106 -7.71 -3.74 -5.01
N ILE A 107 -8.03 -4.88 -4.39
CA ILE A 107 -9.22 -5.68 -4.69
C ILE A 107 -10.34 -5.31 -3.71
N CYS A 108 -10.03 -5.35 -2.41
CA CYS A 108 -10.90 -4.89 -1.34
C CYS A 108 -10.08 -4.61 -0.08
N TYR A 109 -10.72 -3.95 0.89
CA TYR A 109 -10.10 -3.58 2.16
C TYR A 109 -11.13 -3.63 3.27
N GLY A 110 -10.68 -4.00 4.46
CA GLY A 110 -11.55 -4.32 5.58
C GLY A 110 -11.14 -3.64 6.88
N ASP A 111 -12.13 -3.17 7.63
CA ASP A 111 -11.96 -2.55 8.95
C ASP A 111 -11.85 -3.60 10.07
N HIS A 112 -10.99 -3.33 11.05
CA HIS A 112 -10.77 -4.15 12.24
C HIS A 112 -10.87 -3.26 13.49
N PRO A 113 -12.10 -2.94 13.96
CA PRO A 113 -12.29 -2.02 15.08
C PRO A 113 -11.61 -2.51 16.37
N ASP A 114 -11.52 -3.83 16.55
CA ASP A 114 -10.90 -4.46 17.73
C ASP A 114 -9.37 -4.53 17.63
N THR A 115 -8.76 -3.98 16.58
CA THR A 115 -7.31 -4.04 16.32
C THR A 115 -6.76 -2.64 16.03
N PRO A 116 -6.63 -1.76 17.04
CA PRO A 116 -6.28 -0.36 16.84
C PRO A 116 -4.89 -0.13 16.20
N HIS A 117 -3.97 -1.07 16.36
CA HIS A 117 -2.63 -1.00 15.74
C HIS A 117 -2.68 -1.31 14.23
N ALA A 118 -3.58 -2.22 13.81
CA ALA A 118 -3.83 -2.63 12.43
C ALA A 118 -5.35 -2.59 12.09
N PRO A 119 -5.97 -1.39 12.10
CA PRO A 119 -7.41 -1.20 11.98
C PRO A 119 -7.92 -1.38 10.56
N VAL A 120 -7.03 -1.51 9.56
CA VAL A 120 -7.38 -1.79 8.17
C VAL A 120 -6.51 -2.94 7.67
N SER A 121 -7.10 -3.77 6.82
CA SER A 121 -6.41 -4.80 6.04
C SER A 121 -6.70 -4.60 4.56
N ILE A 122 -5.75 -4.93 3.70
CA ILE A 122 -5.82 -4.67 2.25
C ILE A 122 -5.57 -5.97 1.51
N LEU A 123 -6.56 -6.41 0.73
CA LEU A 123 -6.39 -7.48 -0.24
C LEU A 123 -6.03 -6.85 -1.60
N MET A 124 -4.91 -7.28 -2.16
CA MET A 124 -4.35 -6.68 -3.37
C MET A 124 -3.61 -7.71 -4.23
N THR A 125 -3.32 -7.36 -5.47
CA THR A 125 -2.53 -8.20 -6.38
C THR A 125 -1.04 -8.14 -6.05
N ARG A 126 -0.33 -9.26 -6.15
CA ARG A 126 1.13 -9.30 -6.19
C ARG A 126 1.65 -8.49 -7.39
N ILE A 127 2.71 -7.70 -7.17
CA ILE A 127 3.48 -7.09 -8.26
C ILE A 127 4.58 -8.07 -8.67
N PRO A 128 4.78 -8.33 -9.99
CA PRO A 128 5.91 -9.12 -10.46
C PRO A 128 7.23 -8.38 -10.28
N GLY A 129 8.26 -9.10 -9.84
CA GLY A 129 9.62 -8.61 -9.73
C GLY A 129 10.29 -9.01 -8.43
N ASP A 130 11.58 -8.68 -8.36
CA ASP A 130 12.42 -8.91 -7.19
C ASP A 130 12.66 -7.61 -6.43
N GLU A 131 12.90 -7.71 -5.13
CA GLU A 131 13.32 -6.57 -4.31
C GLU A 131 14.65 -6.02 -4.84
N LEU A 132 14.67 -4.74 -5.20
CA LEU A 132 15.85 -4.08 -5.77
C LEU A 132 17.09 -4.28 -4.88
N GLY A 133 16.94 -4.22 -3.55
CA GLY A 133 18.05 -4.44 -2.61
C GLY A 133 18.71 -5.82 -2.69
N ARG A 134 17.99 -6.84 -3.18
CA ARG A 134 18.53 -8.20 -3.35
C ARG A 134 19.31 -8.34 -4.65
N VAL A 135 18.82 -7.71 -5.73
CA VAL A 135 19.38 -7.87 -7.08
C VAL A 135 20.35 -6.75 -7.46
N TYR A 136 20.42 -5.64 -6.73
CA TYR A 136 21.16 -4.44 -7.13
C TYR A 136 22.63 -4.71 -7.53
N LYS A 137 23.31 -5.61 -6.80
CA LYS A 137 24.71 -5.97 -7.06
C LYS A 137 24.89 -6.80 -8.33
N THR A 138 23.87 -7.54 -8.77
CA THR A 138 23.92 -8.38 -9.97
C THR A 138 23.52 -7.61 -11.24
N LEU A 139 22.90 -6.44 -11.09
CA LEU A 139 22.54 -5.58 -12.22
C LEU A 139 23.80 -4.98 -12.87
N SER A 140 23.78 -4.91 -14.20
CA SER A 140 24.70 -4.11 -15.01
C SER A 140 24.51 -2.61 -14.76
N ASP A 141 25.51 -1.81 -15.11
CA ASP A 141 25.42 -0.35 -14.99
C ASP A 141 24.29 0.22 -15.85
N THR A 142 24.08 -0.33 -17.05
CA THR A 142 22.96 0.05 -17.93
C THR A 142 21.59 -0.23 -17.31
N GLU A 143 21.42 -1.34 -16.59
CA GLU A 143 20.17 -1.66 -15.90
C GLU A 143 19.95 -0.73 -14.70
N ARG A 144 21.01 -0.42 -13.95
CA ARG A 144 20.96 0.54 -12.83
C ARG A 144 20.58 1.93 -13.31
N ASP A 145 21.17 2.40 -14.40
CA ASP A 145 20.86 3.70 -15.01
C ASP A 145 19.40 3.77 -15.47
N SER A 146 18.90 2.70 -16.10
CA SER A 146 17.51 2.59 -16.51
C SER A 146 16.53 2.66 -15.32
N ILE A 147 16.82 1.92 -14.24
CA ILE A 147 16.01 1.96 -13.01
C ILE A 147 16.05 3.34 -12.37
N GLN A 148 17.23 3.97 -12.29
CA GLN A 148 17.38 5.32 -11.76
C GLN A 148 16.55 6.34 -12.57
N LEU A 149 16.62 6.27 -13.91
CA LEU A 149 15.85 7.14 -14.78
C LEU A 149 14.34 6.96 -14.58
N GLN A 150 13.89 5.71 -14.44
CA GLN A 150 12.49 5.39 -14.19
C GLN A 150 12.00 5.92 -12.84
N LEU A 151 12.74 5.67 -11.75
CA LEU A 151 12.40 6.16 -10.41
C LEU A 151 12.40 7.69 -10.35
N LYS A 152 13.37 8.34 -11.01
CA LYS A 152 13.41 9.80 -11.16
C LYS A 152 12.15 10.30 -11.84
N GLY A 153 11.74 9.69 -12.95
CA GLY A 153 10.51 10.05 -13.68
C GLY A 153 9.26 9.95 -12.80
N TYR A 154 9.13 8.90 -12.00
CA TYR A 154 8.02 8.76 -11.05
C TYR A 154 8.02 9.86 -9.99
N LEU A 155 9.17 10.14 -9.38
CA LEU A 155 9.28 11.19 -8.35
C LEU A 155 8.99 12.59 -8.92
N GLU A 156 9.50 12.89 -10.11
CA GLU A 156 9.22 14.15 -10.79
C GLU A 156 7.73 14.32 -11.13
N ALA A 157 7.05 13.24 -11.55
CA ALA A 157 5.62 13.27 -11.80
C ALA A 157 4.82 13.55 -10.52
N VAL A 158 5.10 12.80 -9.45
CA VAL A 158 4.42 12.97 -8.16
C VAL A 158 4.66 14.37 -7.56
N ARG A 159 5.88 14.91 -7.67
CA ARG A 159 6.22 16.26 -7.18
C ARG A 159 5.50 17.39 -7.93
N ARG A 160 5.07 17.16 -9.17
CA ARG A 160 4.28 18.14 -9.94
C ARG A 160 2.81 18.18 -9.53
N TRP A 161 2.32 17.18 -8.82
CA TRP A 161 0.92 17.15 -8.41
C TRP A 161 0.60 18.26 -7.42
N LYS A 162 -0.50 18.95 -7.67
CA LYS A 162 -1.06 19.92 -6.73
C LYS A 162 -1.89 19.18 -5.70
N SER A 163 -1.70 19.51 -4.44
CA SER A 163 -2.50 18.94 -3.35
C SER A 163 -3.97 19.33 -3.53
N PRO A 164 -4.93 18.40 -3.35
CA PRO A 164 -6.35 18.70 -3.38
C PRO A 164 -6.80 19.58 -2.20
N TRP A 165 -5.91 19.81 -1.22
CA TRP A 165 -6.17 20.58 0.01
C TRP A 165 -5.51 21.96 0.00
N GLY A 166 -5.12 22.47 -1.16
CA GLY A 166 -4.42 23.75 -1.31
C GLY A 166 -2.89 23.61 -1.18
N GLU A 167 -2.17 24.69 -1.45
CA GLU A 167 -0.69 24.65 -1.54
C GLU A 167 0.01 24.66 -0.18
N ASN A 168 -0.64 25.17 0.87
CA ASN A 168 -0.02 25.38 2.17
C ASN A 168 -0.20 24.19 3.13
N ARG A 169 -1.29 23.42 2.97
CA ARG A 169 -1.70 22.43 3.94
C ARG A 169 -0.88 21.14 3.80
N ILE A 170 -0.25 20.71 4.90
CA ILE A 170 0.49 19.45 4.99
C ILE A 170 -0.39 18.40 5.68
N CYS A 171 -0.86 17.43 4.90
CA CYS A 171 -1.79 16.41 5.37
C CYS A 171 -1.69 15.13 4.52
N SER A 172 -2.45 14.10 4.91
CA SER A 172 -2.65 12.90 4.09
C SER A 172 -3.44 13.22 2.81
N LEU A 173 -3.54 12.25 1.89
CA LEU A 173 -4.33 12.38 0.67
C LEU A 173 -5.80 12.76 0.93
N VAL A 174 -6.36 12.38 2.08
CA VAL A 174 -7.75 12.67 2.49
C VAL A 174 -7.84 13.79 3.51
N GLY A 175 -6.78 14.58 3.70
CA GLY A 175 -6.81 15.76 4.58
C GLY A 175 -6.68 15.45 6.06
N THR A 176 -6.29 14.22 6.41
CA THR A 176 -6.07 13.75 7.80
C THR A 176 -4.59 13.86 8.20
N ALA A 177 -4.28 13.48 9.44
CA ALA A 177 -2.90 13.40 9.92
C ALA A 177 -2.05 12.43 9.09
N ILE A 178 -0.77 12.75 8.93
CA ILE A 178 0.20 11.88 8.25
C ILE A 178 0.74 10.88 9.26
N ARG A 179 0.74 9.60 8.88
CA ARG A 179 1.45 8.57 9.64
C ARG A 179 2.88 8.43 9.12
N SER A 180 3.89 8.55 9.97
CA SER A 180 5.28 8.31 9.57
C SER A 180 6.11 7.80 10.75
N VAL A 181 6.97 6.81 10.49
CA VAL A 181 7.94 6.29 11.47
C VAL A 181 9.14 7.20 11.66
N ARG A 182 9.29 8.23 10.81
CA ARG A 182 10.42 9.17 10.83
C ARG A 182 10.18 10.39 11.74
N VAL A 183 9.04 10.43 12.43
CA VAL A 183 8.65 11.51 13.34
C VAL A 183 8.39 10.94 14.73
N PRO A 184 8.64 11.69 15.82
CA PRO A 184 8.58 11.16 17.20
C PRO A 184 7.21 10.59 17.61
N ASN A 185 6.12 11.16 17.10
CA ASN A 185 4.78 10.62 17.22
C ASN A 185 4.40 9.96 15.89
N PRO A 186 3.90 8.70 15.87
CA PRO A 186 3.56 8.05 14.61
C PRO A 186 2.51 8.81 13.79
N LEU A 187 1.74 9.73 14.38
CA LEU A 187 0.80 10.62 13.68
C LEU A 187 1.18 12.09 13.88
N VAL A 188 1.25 12.84 12.78
CA VAL A 188 1.55 14.28 12.78
C VAL A 188 0.57 15.05 11.89
N GLY A 189 0.20 16.25 12.31
CA GLY A 189 -0.72 17.11 11.57
C GLY A 189 -2.19 16.68 11.70
N PRO A 190 -3.07 17.09 10.76
CA PRO A 190 -2.77 17.94 9.60
C PRO A 190 -2.28 19.32 10.04
N PHE A 191 -1.46 19.97 9.21
CA PHE A 191 -0.94 21.32 9.44
C PHE A 191 -1.44 22.24 8.34
N GLU A 192 -1.88 23.44 8.69
CA GLU A 192 -2.39 24.43 7.75
C GLU A 192 -1.28 25.16 6.98
N SER A 193 -0.03 25.03 7.44
CA SER A 193 1.15 25.64 6.81
C SER A 193 2.46 24.90 7.10
N GLU A 194 3.49 25.17 6.30
CA GLU A 194 4.86 24.72 6.56
C GLU A 194 5.42 25.26 7.89
N GLN A 195 5.06 26.51 8.25
CA GLN A 195 5.46 27.09 9.53
C GLN A 195 4.86 26.31 10.71
N GLU A 196 3.58 25.93 10.61
CA GLU A 196 2.95 25.10 11.65
C GLU A 196 3.58 23.70 11.72
N PHE A 197 4.00 23.12 10.59
CA PHE A 197 4.73 21.85 10.60
C PHE A 197 6.11 21.97 11.25
N ALA A 198 6.86 23.03 10.95
CA ALA A 198 8.21 23.25 11.46
C ALA A 198 8.23 23.60 12.97
N TRP A 199 7.24 24.36 13.44
CA TRP A 199 7.19 24.89 14.81
C TRP A 199 6.11 24.27 15.70
N GLY A 200 5.23 23.45 15.13
CA GLY A 200 4.13 22.80 15.83
C GLY A 200 4.66 21.80 16.85
N ARG A 201 4.33 22.03 18.13
CA ARG A 201 4.60 21.04 19.18
C ARG A 201 3.78 19.77 18.90
N PRO A 202 4.28 18.57 19.27
CA PRO A 202 3.49 17.35 19.19
C PRO A 202 2.15 17.56 19.88
N ILE A 203 1.06 17.20 19.19
CA ILE A 203 -0.32 17.21 19.69
C ILE A 203 -0.42 16.47 21.04
N HIS A 204 -0.29 17.21 22.14
CA HIS A 204 -0.96 16.90 23.39
C HIS A 204 -2.33 17.58 23.32
N GLY A 205 -3.38 16.82 23.62
CA GLY A 205 -4.76 17.08 23.23
C GLY A 205 -5.24 18.52 23.44
N ARG A 206 -5.92 19.06 22.44
CA ARG A 206 -6.88 20.14 22.68
C ARG A 206 -8.11 19.52 23.35
N PRO A 207 -8.49 19.91 24.58
CA PRO A 207 -9.85 19.70 25.04
C PRO A 207 -10.78 20.58 24.19
N GLY A 208 -11.99 20.09 23.95
CA GLY A 208 -12.95 20.72 23.05
C GLY A 208 -13.27 22.18 23.37
N MET A 209 -13.61 22.91 22.31
CA MET A 209 -14.62 23.96 22.29
C MET A 209 -15.58 23.64 21.14
#